data_AF-A0A0Q9MR36-F1
#
_entry.id   AF-A0A0Q9MR36-F1
#
_cell.length_a   1.000
_cell.length_b   1.000
_cell.length_c   1.000
_cell.angle_alpha   90.00
_cell.angle_beta   90.00
_cell.angle_gamma   90.00
#
_symmetry.space_group_name_H-M   'P 1'
#
loop_
_entity.id
_entity.type
_entity.pdbx_description
1 polymer ?
#
loop_
_entity_poly.entity_id
_entity_poly.type
_entity_poly.pdbx_seq_one_letter_code
_entity_poly.pdbx_strand_id
1 'polypeptide(L)'
;MQIKNKQDISLILDNFSNFAEWDAAGKKLYLVFADKKRGGQWTLMSYEDERISVHGVGKDYEDAEELFFDERNQVLSFLWDNRAALKAAVESSQVVSA
;
A
#
# COMPACT_ATOMS: atom_id res chain seq x y z
N MET A 1 -0.50 4.22 15.62
CA MET A 1 -0.55 2.75 15.36
C MET A 1 0.88 2.17 15.49
N GLN A 2 1.10 0.87 15.74
CA GLN A 2 2.45 0.28 15.64
C GLN A 2 2.38 -1.01 14.82
N ILE A 3 3.24 -1.16 13.81
CA ILE A 3 3.41 -2.40 13.04
C ILE A 3 4.59 -3.15 13.65
N LYS A 4 4.31 -4.16 14.48
CA LYS A 4 5.29 -4.97 15.20
C LYS A 4 5.55 -6.30 14.53
N ASN A 5 4.57 -6.83 13.80
CA ASN A 5 4.66 -8.11 13.10
C ASN A 5 3.87 -8.07 11.78
N LYS A 6 3.92 -9.17 11.00
CA LYS A 6 3.17 -9.30 9.75
C LYS A 6 1.66 -9.45 9.95
N GLN A 7 1.19 -9.89 11.13
CA GLN A 7 -0.24 -9.96 11.43
C GLN A 7 -0.86 -8.56 11.54
N ASP A 8 -0.14 -7.58 12.07
CA ASP A 8 -0.57 -6.18 12.07
C ASP A 8 -0.78 -5.66 10.64
N ILE A 9 0.10 -6.06 9.71
CA ILE A 9 -0.04 -5.72 8.28
C ILE A 9 -1.24 -6.43 7.67
N SER A 10 -1.48 -7.69 8.02
CA SER A 10 -2.68 -8.41 7.57
C SER A 10 -3.95 -7.68 8.00
N LEU A 11 -4.01 -7.21 9.25
CA LEU A 11 -5.16 -6.44 9.75
C LEU A 11 -5.36 -5.12 9.00
N ILE A 12 -4.28 -4.45 8.60
CA ILE A 12 -4.34 -3.25 7.75
C ILE A 12 -4.94 -3.61 6.38
N LEU A 13 -4.52 -4.72 5.77
CA LEU A 13 -5.06 -5.18 4.48
C LEU A 13 -6.53 -5.59 4.60
N ASP A 14 -6.91 -6.27 5.68
CA ASP A 14 -8.30 -6.69 5.92
C ASP A 14 -9.23 -5.47 6.14
N ASN A 15 -8.67 -4.33 6.57
CA ASN A 15 -9.38 -3.08 6.78
C ASN A 15 -8.89 -1.97 5.83
N PHE A 16 -8.41 -2.34 4.64
CA PHE A 16 -7.68 -1.43 3.76
C PHE A 16 -8.51 -0.20 3.34
N SER A 17 -9.81 -0.37 3.16
CA SER A 17 -10.76 0.71 2.85
C SER A 17 -10.80 1.83 3.89
N ASN A 18 -10.40 1.58 5.15
CA ASN A 18 -10.34 2.61 6.18
C ASN A 18 -9.14 3.56 6.01
N PHE A 19 -8.17 3.18 5.20
CA PHE A 19 -6.91 3.90 5.03
C PHE A 19 -6.66 4.33 3.59
N ALA A 20 -7.35 3.71 2.64
CA ALA A 20 -7.19 3.90 1.21
C ALA A 20 -8.23 4.85 0.62
N GLU A 21 -7.87 5.46 -0.51
CA GLU A 21 -8.78 6.26 -1.33
C GLU A 21 -9.44 5.37 -2.40
N TRP A 22 -10.67 5.71 -2.80
CA TRP A 22 -11.39 4.99 -3.85
C TRP A 22 -11.18 5.64 -5.21
N ASP A 23 -10.65 4.88 -6.16
CA ASP A 23 -10.61 5.24 -7.57
C ASP A 23 -11.82 4.65 -8.29
N ALA A 24 -12.78 5.50 -8.63
CA ALA A 24 -13.99 5.10 -9.35
C ALA A 24 -13.74 4.71 -10.81
N ALA A 25 -12.69 5.22 -11.45
CA ALA A 25 -12.35 4.89 -12.83
C ALA A 25 -11.70 3.51 -12.92
N GLY A 26 -10.79 3.20 -11.97
CA GLY A 26 -10.12 1.91 -11.86
C GLY A 26 -10.88 0.85 -11.05
N LYS A 27 -11.98 1.22 -10.37
CA LYS A 27 -12.71 0.38 -9.40
C LYS A 27 -11.78 -0.28 -8.39
N LYS A 28 -10.90 0.52 -7.80
CA LYS A 28 -9.85 0.03 -6.90
C LYS A 28 -9.67 0.97 -5.72
N LEU A 29 -9.29 0.40 -4.59
CA LEU A 29 -8.78 1.15 -3.45
C LEU A 29 -7.28 1.34 -3.62
N TYR A 30 -6.75 2.51 -3.31
CA TYR A 30 -5.31 2.74 -3.34
C TYR A 30 -4.80 3.49 -2.11
N LEU A 31 -3.56 3.18 -1.72
CA LEU A 31 -2.84 3.85 -0.66
C LEU A 31 -1.43 4.17 -1.16
N VAL A 32 -1.07 5.46 -1.10
CA VAL A 32 0.26 5.92 -1.48
C VAL A 32 1.14 6.05 -0.24
N PHE A 33 2.37 5.54 -0.31
CA PHE A 33 3.37 5.71 0.75
C PHE A 33 4.77 5.86 0.17
N ALA A 34 5.71 6.40 0.94
CA ALA A 34 7.05 6.69 0.44
C ALA A 34 7.86 5.42 0.11
N ASP A 35 8.51 5.41 -1.06
CA ASP A 35 9.60 4.50 -1.37
C ASP A 35 10.91 5.08 -0.81
N LYS A 36 11.26 4.63 0.40
CA LYS A 36 12.49 5.07 1.07
C LYS A 36 13.76 4.49 0.46
N LYS A 37 13.67 3.42 -0.33
CA LYS A 37 14.83 2.72 -0.88
C LYS A 37 15.29 3.38 -2.19
N ARG A 38 14.35 3.76 -3.06
CA ARG A 38 14.66 4.37 -4.37
C ARG A 38 14.44 5.88 -4.41
N GLY A 39 13.82 6.46 -3.39
CA GLY A 39 13.54 7.90 -3.36
C GLY A 39 12.34 8.29 -4.22
N GLY A 40 11.18 7.69 -3.93
CA GLY A 40 9.93 7.91 -4.64
C GLY A 40 8.72 7.57 -3.78
N GLN A 41 7.68 7.02 -4.40
CA GLN A 41 6.46 6.56 -3.77
C GLN A 41 6.02 5.21 -4.34
N TRP A 42 5.42 4.41 -3.47
CA TRP A 42 4.68 3.20 -3.79
C TRP A 42 3.20 3.50 -3.72
N THR A 43 2.48 3.06 -4.74
CA THR A 43 1.02 3.01 -4.74
C THR A 43 0.62 1.56 -4.56
N LEU A 44 0.07 1.21 -3.39
CA LEU A 44 -0.54 -0.09 -3.14
C LEU A 44 -2.00 -0.03 -3.57
N MET A 45 -2.43 -0.96 -4.41
CA MET A 45 -3.79 -1.02 -4.94
C MET A 45 -4.44 -2.34 -4.55
N SER A 46 -5.71 -2.27 -4.16
CA SER A 46 -6.57 -3.43 -3.88
C SER A 46 -7.77 -3.37 -4.81
N TYR A 47 -7.98 -4.45 -5.55
CA TYR A 47 -9.08 -4.62 -6.49
C TYR A 47 -10.25 -5.37 -5.83
N GLU A 48 -11.43 -5.29 -6.44
CA GLU A 48 -12.66 -5.95 -5.95
C GLU A 48 -12.54 -7.48 -5.90
N ASP A 49 -11.64 -8.08 -6.69
CA ASP A 49 -11.40 -9.53 -6.75
C ASP A 49 -10.25 -9.99 -5.83
N GLU A 50 -9.99 -9.22 -4.76
CA GLU A 50 -8.94 -9.48 -3.76
C GLU A 50 -7.51 -9.43 -4.32
N ARG A 51 -7.32 -9.07 -5.60
CA ARG A 51 -5.98 -8.85 -6.15
C ARG A 51 -5.37 -7.60 -5.55
N ILE A 52 -4.08 -7.71 -5.27
CA ILE A 52 -3.27 -6.61 -4.76
C ILE A 52 -2.12 -6.38 -5.73
N SER A 53 -1.91 -5.13 -6.12
CA SER A 53 -0.75 -4.72 -6.90
C SER A 53 -0.03 -3.55 -6.26
N VAL A 54 1.23 -3.36 -6.65
CA VAL A 54 2.00 -2.17 -6.31
C VAL A 54 2.59 -1.55 -7.55
N HIS A 55 2.71 -0.24 -7.53
CA HIS A 55 3.36 0.52 -8.58
C HIS A 55 4.27 1.58 -7.98
N GLY A 56 5.52 1.62 -8.44
CA GLY A 56 6.55 2.52 -7.94
C GLY A 56 6.79 3.67 -8.90
N VAL A 57 6.66 4.90 -8.40
CA VAL A 57 7.01 6.11 -9.15
C VAL A 57 7.97 6.95 -8.32
N GLY A 58 9.10 7.33 -8.90
CA GLY A 58 10.03 8.26 -8.32
C GLY A 58 10.39 9.35 -9.31
N LYS A 59 11.31 10.23 -8.90
CA LYS A 59 11.75 11.33 -9.74
C LYS A 59 12.46 10.86 -11.02
N ASP A 60 13.25 9.80 -10.88
CA ASP A 60 14.11 9.27 -11.94
C ASP A 60 13.69 7.85 -12.39
N TYR A 61 12.51 7.38 -11.97
CA TYR A 61 11.97 6.09 -12.38
C TYR A 61 10.45 6.06 -12.36
N GLU A 62 9.89 5.29 -13.26
CA GLU A 62 8.50 4.88 -13.26
C GLU A 62 8.50 3.39 -13.60
N ASP A 63 7.96 2.56 -12.73
CA ASP A 63 7.87 1.14 -13.01
C ASP A 63 6.89 0.97 -14.19
N ALA A 64 7.33 0.35 -15.29
CA ALA A 64 6.56 0.34 -16.53
C ALA A 64 5.18 -0.33 -16.40
N GLU A 65 5.02 -1.23 -15.42
CA GLU A 65 3.79 -1.98 -15.17
C GLU A 65 3.52 -2.08 -13.66
N GLU A 66 2.27 -2.39 -13.31
CA GLU A 66 1.92 -2.76 -11.94
C GLU A 66 2.47 -4.15 -11.62
N LEU A 67 3.08 -4.30 -10.45
CA LEU A 67 3.50 -5.61 -9.94
C LEU A 67 2.35 -6.21 -9.12
N PHE A 68 1.71 -7.23 -9.67
CA PHE A 68 0.68 -8.01 -8.99
C PHE A 68 1.31 -9.04 -8.08
N PHE A 69 0.70 -9.24 -6.91
CA PHE A 69 1.07 -10.31 -6.01
C PHE A 69 0.10 -11.48 -6.18
N ASP A 70 0.65 -12.66 -6.47
CA ASP A 70 -0.14 -13.88 -6.61
C ASP A 70 -0.52 -14.46 -5.24
N GLU A 71 0.32 -14.24 -4.23
CA GLU A 71 0.13 -14.75 -2.89
C GLU A 71 0.14 -13.65 -1.84
N ARG A 72 -0.79 -13.73 -0.88
CA ARG A 72 -0.87 -12.79 0.25
C ARG A 72 0.45 -12.66 1.02
N ASN A 73 1.22 -13.74 1.16
CA ASN A 73 2.51 -13.72 1.85
C ASN A 73 3.56 -12.83 1.16
N GLN A 74 3.49 -12.67 -0.17
CA GLN A 74 4.37 -11.79 -0.92
C GLN A 74 4.02 -10.33 -0.61
N VAL A 75 2.73 -9.97 -0.62
CA VAL A 75 2.24 -8.65 -0.19
C VAL A 75 2.72 -8.34 1.23
N LEU A 76 2.49 -9.25 2.17
CA LEU A 76 2.89 -9.07 3.57
C LEU A 76 4.40 -8.87 3.72
N SER A 77 5.21 -9.55 2.90
CA SER A 77 6.67 -9.42 2.95
C SER A 77 7.12 -8.09 2.36
N PHE A 78 6.56 -7.68 1.21
CA PHE A 78 6.82 -6.37 0.62
C PHE A 78 6.45 -5.22 1.56
N LEU A 79 5.27 -5.29 2.17
CA LEU A 79 4.80 -4.29 3.12
C LEU A 79 5.59 -4.31 4.42
N TRP A 80 6.09 -5.48 4.85
CA TRP A 80 6.97 -5.58 6.01
C TRP A 80 8.29 -4.84 5.79
N ASP A 81 8.87 -4.98 4.59
CA ASP A 81 10.09 -4.28 4.21
C ASP A 81 9.86 -2.76 4.16
N ASN A 82 8.65 -2.33 3.79
CA ASN A 82 8.24 -0.92 3.73
C ASN A 82 7.43 -0.44 4.96
N ARG A 83 7.39 -1.22 6.06
CA ARG A 83 6.44 -1.01 7.17
C ARG A 83 6.50 0.38 7.80
N ALA A 84 7.67 1.01 7.84
CA ALA A 84 7.82 2.34 8.40
C ALA A 84 7.14 3.43 7.53
N ALA A 85 7.17 3.27 6.21
CA ALA A 85 6.47 4.16 5.28
C ALA A 85 4.97 3.86 5.26
N LEU A 86 4.59 2.58 5.24
CA LEU A 86 3.19 2.15 5.35
C LEU A 86 2.54 2.70 6.62
N LYS A 87 3.21 2.57 7.77
CA LYS A 87 2.73 3.12 9.05
C LYS A 87 2.42 4.62 8.95
N ALA A 88 3.35 5.39 8.37
CA ALA A 88 3.19 6.83 8.25
C ALA A 88 2.02 7.20 7.34
N ALA A 89 1.83 6.47 6.24
CA ALA A 89 0.68 6.67 5.35
C ALA A 89 -0.64 6.35 6.06
N VAL A 90 -0.74 5.18 6.71
CA VAL A 90 -1.94 4.80 7.48
C VAL A 90 -2.28 5.82 8.57
N GLU A 91 -1.29 6.29 9.32
CA GLU A 91 -1.49 7.33 10.34
C GLU A 91 -1.94 8.66 9.73
N SER A 92 -1.47 9.00 8.53
CA SER A 92 -1.85 10.23 7.84
C SER A 92 -3.27 10.15 7.28
N SER A 93 -3.67 9.01 6.72
CA SER A 93 -5.03 8.79 6.20
C SER A 93 -6.10 8.96 7.27
N GLN A 94 -5.80 8.59 8.52
CA GLN A 94 -6.73 8.73 9.64
C GLN A 94 -6.91 10.19 10.12
N VAL A 95 -5.96 11.08 9.82
CA VAL A 95 -6.01 12.48 10.28
C VAL A 95 -6.90 13.35 9.37
N VAL A 96 -7.12 12.94 8.12
CA VAL A 96 -7.91 13.70 7.15
C VAL A 96 -9.43 13.47 7.31
N SER A 97 -9.84 12.54 8.17
CA SER A 97 -11.26 12.20 8.42
C SER A 97 -11.84 12.83 9.70
N ALA A 98 -11.20 13.86 10.27
CA ALA A 98 -11.62 14.54 11.50
C ALA A 98 -12.18 15.95 11.24
#